data_AF-A0A8J5LWN5-F1
#
_entry.id   AF-A0A8J5LWN5-F1
#
_cell.length_a   1.000
_cell.length_b   1.000
_cell.length_c   1.000
_cell.angle_alpha   90.00
_cell.angle_beta   90.00
_cell.angle_gamma   90.00
#
_symmetry.space_group_name_H-M   'P 1'
#
loop_
_entity.id
_entity.type
_entity.pdbx_description
1 polymer ?
#
loop_
_entity_poly.entity_id
_entity_poly.type
_entity_poly.pdbx_seq_one_letter_code
_entity_poly.pdbx_strand_id
1 'polypeptide(L)'
;MFSNKQLALFYFKPVLDDQDEVIVGYYRCRCSLVRQQASRTRWSNLAQHQGSLTLFGWMRWAVMCNLPLHFCDNLESRRYTKLELIGQEQLRNGIQSVVRLIVGGVAAEIPAKFGLMLDGFSFDSEHYITVYGCYNFNGKAQYSLLAMAPLVADPSTDRSRQLCDEPANGYPD
;
A
#
# COMPACT_ATOMS: atom_id res chain seq x y z
N MET A 1 4.86 2.34 -6.94
CA MET A 1 4.50 1.23 -7.84
C MET A 1 5.15 -0.05 -7.31
N PHE A 2 4.40 -1.13 -7.07
CA PHE A 2 4.97 -2.37 -6.51
C PHE A 2 5.86 -3.10 -7.53
N SER A 3 6.97 -3.66 -7.07
CA SER A 3 7.84 -4.52 -7.88
C SER A 3 7.28 -5.94 -8.01
N ASN A 4 7.63 -6.66 -9.08
CA ASN A 4 7.26 -8.08 -9.26
C ASN A 4 7.69 -8.97 -8.08
N LYS A 5 8.80 -8.63 -7.41
CA LYS A 5 9.27 -9.33 -6.21
C LYS A 5 8.31 -9.13 -5.02
N GLN A 6 7.90 -7.89 -4.76
CA GLN A 6 6.94 -7.59 -3.68
C GLN A 6 5.59 -8.28 -3.93
N LEU A 7 5.15 -8.33 -5.20
CA LEU A 7 3.93 -9.03 -5.59
C LEU A 7 4.04 -10.54 -5.44
N ALA A 8 5.13 -11.13 -5.90
CA ALA A 8 5.35 -12.57 -5.75
C ALA A 8 5.39 -12.96 -4.27
N LEU A 9 6.17 -12.26 -3.44
CA LEU A 9 6.30 -12.56 -2.00
C LEU A 9 4.99 -12.38 -1.21
N PHE A 10 4.01 -11.65 -1.75
CA PHE A 10 2.69 -11.57 -1.13
C PHE A 10 1.90 -12.89 -1.20
N TYR A 11 1.97 -13.55 -2.35
CA TYR A 11 1.24 -14.78 -2.63
C TYR A 11 2.04 -16.05 -2.35
N PHE A 12 3.37 -15.95 -2.39
CA PHE A 12 4.29 -17.06 -2.35
C PHE A 12 5.18 -17.00 -1.11
N LYS A 13 5.20 -18.09 -0.35
CA LYS A 13 6.15 -18.30 0.76
C LYS A 13 7.26 -19.27 0.33
N PRO A 14 8.48 -19.16 0.87
CA PRO A 14 9.51 -20.18 0.62
C PRO A 14 9.00 -21.56 1.05
N VAL A 15 9.33 -22.59 0.27
CA VAL A 15 9.08 -23.98 0.69
C VAL A 15 10.18 -24.37 1.66
N LEU A 16 9.81 -25.04 2.75
CA LEU A 16 10.74 -25.65 3.69
C LEU A 16 10.82 -27.15 3.40
N ASP A 17 12.00 -27.76 3.61
CA ASP A 17 12.17 -29.20 3.61
C ASP A 17 11.75 -29.84 4.96
N ASP A 18 11.98 -31.13 5.10
CA ASP A 18 11.61 -31.89 6.31
C ASP A 18 12.46 -31.49 7.54
N GLN A 19 13.50 -30.66 7.35
CA GLN A 19 14.38 -30.13 8.38
C GLN A 19 14.13 -28.63 8.65
N ASP A 20 13.01 -28.08 8.16
CA ASP A 20 12.67 -26.64 8.21
C ASP A 20 13.67 -25.72 7.45
N GLU A 21 14.50 -26.26 6.58
CA GLU A 21 15.45 -25.48 5.77
C GLU A 21 14.81 -25.00 4.46
N VAL A 22 15.18 -23.79 4.03
CA VAL A 22 14.57 -23.16 2.85
C VAL A 22 15.05 -23.83 1.56
N ILE A 23 14.11 -24.43 0.81
CA ILE A 23 14.38 -24.96 -0.52
C ILE A 23 14.53 -23.80 -1.51
N VAL A 24 15.77 -23.50 -1.88
CA VAL A 24 16.11 -22.36 -2.73
C VAL A 24 15.39 -22.41 -4.07
N GLY A 25 14.71 -21.32 -4.41
CA GLY A 25 14.03 -21.16 -5.68
C GLY A 25 12.65 -21.81 -5.75
N TYR A 26 12.19 -22.51 -4.71
CA TYR A 26 10.85 -23.07 -4.64
C TYR A 26 9.96 -22.26 -3.71
N TYR A 27 8.77 -21.94 -4.18
CA TYR A 27 7.80 -21.17 -3.42
C TYR A 27 6.41 -21.78 -3.47
N ARG A 28 5.74 -21.80 -2.33
CA ARG A 28 4.35 -22.24 -2.18
C ARG A 28 3.41 -21.06 -2.22
N CYS A 29 2.48 -21.07 -3.17
CA CYS A 29 1.40 -20.11 -3.24
C CYS A 29 0.39 -20.36 -2.11
N ARG A 30 -0.37 -19.33 -1.74
CA ARG A 30 -1.53 -19.45 -0.84
C ARG A 30 -2.60 -20.44 -1.31
N CYS A 31 -2.67 -20.77 -2.60
CA CYS A 31 -3.54 -21.82 -3.15
C CYS A 31 -2.91 -23.23 -3.05
N SER A 32 -1.85 -23.37 -2.24
CA SER A 32 -1.04 -24.57 -2.06
C SER A 32 -0.18 -25.00 -3.25
N LEU A 33 -0.31 -24.38 -4.42
CA LEU A 33 0.52 -24.66 -5.60
C LEU A 33 1.98 -24.29 -5.33
N VAL A 34 2.89 -25.25 -5.52
CA VAL A 34 4.34 -24.99 -5.48
C VAL A 34 4.83 -24.61 -6.88
N ARG A 35 5.61 -23.54 -6.97
CA ARG A 35 6.27 -23.09 -8.20
C ARG A 35 7.74 -22.83 -7.97
N GLN A 36 8.55 -23.19 -8.96
CA GLN A 36 9.94 -22.81 -9.01
C GLN A 36 10.08 -21.42 -9.66
N GLN A 37 10.94 -20.58 -9.09
CA GLN A 37 11.36 -19.34 -9.72
C GLN A 37 12.25 -19.67 -10.93
N ALA A 38 11.77 -19.38 -12.13
CA ALA A 38 12.53 -19.63 -13.35
C ALA A 38 13.74 -18.68 -13.42
N SER A 39 14.87 -19.19 -13.90
CA SER A 39 16.09 -18.39 -14.07
C SER A 39 15.82 -17.19 -14.98
N ARG A 40 16.44 -16.04 -14.66
CA ARG A 40 16.34 -14.76 -15.42
C ARG A 40 14.97 -14.07 -15.45
N THR A 41 13.93 -14.59 -14.81
CA THR A 41 12.58 -13.98 -14.85
C THR A 41 12.36 -12.83 -13.86
N ARG A 42 13.31 -12.53 -12.95
CA ARG A 42 13.17 -11.48 -11.92
C ARG A 42 11.78 -11.49 -11.26
N TRP A 43 11.28 -12.68 -10.92
CA TRP A 43 9.99 -12.92 -10.21
C TRP A 43 8.72 -12.81 -11.08
N SER A 44 8.81 -12.53 -12.38
CA SER A 44 7.62 -12.39 -13.24
C SER A 44 6.80 -13.69 -13.36
N ASN A 45 7.45 -14.85 -13.40
CA ASN A 45 6.78 -16.15 -13.56
C ASN A 45 5.96 -16.58 -12.33
N LEU A 46 6.40 -16.16 -11.14
CA LEU A 46 5.65 -16.31 -9.88
C LEU A 46 4.49 -15.31 -9.83
N ALA A 47 4.73 -14.06 -10.23
CA ALA A 47 3.71 -13.01 -10.30
C ALA A 47 2.57 -13.33 -11.30
N GLN A 48 2.81 -14.18 -12.30
CA GLN A 48 1.84 -14.56 -13.33
C GLN A 48 0.87 -15.69 -12.91
N HIS A 49 0.84 -16.09 -11.64
CA HIS A 49 -0.10 -17.11 -11.17
C HIS A 49 -1.55 -16.58 -11.13
N GLN A 50 -2.49 -17.30 -11.75
CA GLN A 50 -3.85 -16.83 -12.07
C GLN A 50 -4.67 -16.34 -10.86
N GLY A 51 -4.67 -17.08 -9.74
CA GLY A 51 -5.37 -16.65 -8.52
C GLY A 51 -4.76 -15.41 -7.85
N SER A 52 -3.47 -15.18 -8.08
CA SER A 52 -2.75 -13.98 -7.65
C SER A 52 -3.05 -12.78 -8.55
N LEU A 53 -3.24 -13.01 -9.85
CA LEU A 53 -3.58 -11.97 -10.83
C LEU A 53 -5.01 -11.46 -10.66
N THR A 54 -5.98 -12.33 -10.33
CA THR A 54 -7.37 -11.92 -10.09
C THR A 54 -7.48 -10.97 -8.90
N LEU A 55 -7.08 -11.43 -7.70
CA LEU A 55 -7.20 -10.62 -6.49
C LEU A 55 -6.36 -9.35 -6.59
N PHE A 56 -5.13 -9.43 -7.12
CA PHE A 56 -4.28 -8.25 -7.31
C PHE A 56 -4.87 -7.28 -8.35
N GLY A 57 -5.43 -7.80 -9.44
CA GLY A 57 -6.08 -6.99 -10.47
C GLY A 57 -7.24 -6.18 -9.89
N TRP A 58 -8.11 -6.84 -9.12
CA TRP A 58 -9.20 -6.17 -8.43
C TRP A 58 -8.71 -5.16 -7.38
N MET A 59 -7.72 -5.51 -6.56
CA MET A 59 -7.12 -4.59 -5.58
C MET A 59 -6.52 -3.35 -6.24
N ARG A 60 -5.73 -3.55 -7.30
CA ARG A 60 -5.10 -2.45 -8.04
C ARG A 60 -6.17 -1.54 -8.65
N TRP A 61 -7.21 -2.10 -9.25
CA TRP A 61 -8.27 -1.31 -9.84
C TRP A 61 -9.03 -0.50 -8.78
N ALA A 62 -9.43 -1.14 -7.69
CA ALA A 62 -10.13 -0.48 -6.60
C ALA A 62 -9.32 0.68 -6.01
N VAL A 63 -8.03 0.45 -5.74
CA VAL A 63 -7.14 1.47 -5.13
C VAL A 63 -6.81 2.60 -6.12
N MET A 64 -6.45 2.29 -7.36
CA MET A 64 -6.00 3.31 -8.32
C MET A 64 -7.14 4.21 -8.82
N CYS A 65 -8.37 3.70 -8.84
CA CYS A 65 -9.55 4.45 -9.28
C CYS A 65 -10.40 4.95 -8.11
N ASN A 66 -9.93 4.77 -6.87
CA ASN A 66 -10.66 5.13 -5.65
C ASN A 66 -12.11 4.59 -5.62
N LEU A 67 -12.29 3.32 -5.99
CA LEU A 67 -13.60 2.70 -6.10
C LEU A 67 -14.01 2.02 -4.78
N PRO A 68 -15.31 1.97 -4.47
CA PRO A 68 -15.78 1.29 -3.27
C PRO A 68 -15.54 -0.22 -3.37
N LEU A 69 -15.33 -0.90 -2.23
CA LEU A 69 -14.99 -2.33 -2.21
C LEU A 69 -16.08 -3.22 -2.82
N HIS A 70 -17.36 -2.83 -2.77
CA HIS A 70 -18.45 -3.57 -3.40
C HIS A 70 -18.41 -3.55 -4.94
N PHE A 71 -17.52 -2.75 -5.55
CA PHE A 71 -17.34 -2.67 -7.00
C PHE A 71 -17.03 -4.02 -7.65
N CYS A 72 -16.33 -4.92 -6.97
CA CYS A 72 -16.05 -6.26 -7.50
C CYS A 72 -17.30 -7.15 -7.61
N ASP A 73 -18.34 -6.84 -6.83
CA ASP A 73 -19.62 -7.53 -6.87
C ASP A 73 -20.63 -6.91 -7.83
N ASN A 74 -20.36 -5.71 -8.34
CA ASN A 74 -21.22 -5.05 -9.31
C ASN A 74 -21.29 -5.81 -10.63
N LEU A 75 -22.50 -6.16 -11.07
CA LEU A 75 -22.77 -6.89 -12.30
C LEU A 75 -22.21 -6.17 -13.54
N GLU A 76 -22.27 -4.84 -13.59
CA GLU A 76 -21.73 -4.09 -14.73
C GLU A 76 -20.21 -4.19 -14.78
N SER A 77 -19.52 -4.02 -13.65
CA SER A 77 -18.06 -4.19 -13.57
C SER A 77 -17.60 -5.57 -14.03
N ARG A 78 -18.41 -6.61 -13.79
CA ARG A 78 -18.15 -7.99 -14.20
C ARG A 78 -18.20 -8.19 -15.72
N ARG A 79 -18.97 -7.38 -16.46
CA ARG A 79 -19.05 -7.46 -17.93
C ARG A 79 -17.80 -6.92 -18.63
N TYR A 80 -17.08 -6.02 -17.97
CA TYR A 80 -15.95 -5.31 -18.57
C TYR A 80 -14.58 -5.87 -18.16
N THR A 81 -14.53 -7.06 -17.53
CA THR A 81 -13.30 -7.65 -17.04
C THR A 81 -13.15 -9.12 -17.41
N LYS A 82 -11.90 -9.56 -17.55
CA LYS A 82 -11.52 -10.98 -17.69
C LYS A 82 -11.03 -11.60 -16.38
N LEU A 83 -11.02 -10.81 -15.30
CA LEU A 83 -10.65 -11.30 -13.97
C LEU A 83 -11.76 -12.23 -13.46
N GLU A 84 -11.37 -13.30 -12.78
CA GLU A 84 -12.35 -14.18 -12.12
C GLU A 84 -13.16 -13.39 -11.08
N LEU A 85 -14.39 -13.84 -10.87
CA LEU A 85 -15.31 -13.21 -9.93
C LEU A 85 -14.80 -13.39 -8.50
N ILE A 86 -14.74 -12.29 -7.75
CA ILE A 86 -14.44 -12.30 -6.31
C ILE A 86 -15.53 -11.55 -5.57
N GLY A 87 -15.79 -11.96 -4.32
CA GLY A 87 -16.65 -11.22 -3.41
C GLY A 87 -15.93 -10.03 -2.77
N GLN A 88 -16.70 -9.02 -2.32
CA GLN A 88 -16.21 -7.88 -1.56
C GLN A 88 -15.36 -8.31 -0.36
N GLU A 89 -15.77 -9.36 0.35
CA GLU A 89 -15.04 -9.87 1.52
C GLU A 89 -13.66 -10.43 1.12
N GLN A 90 -13.57 -11.12 -0.02
CA GLN A 90 -12.30 -11.63 -0.52
C GLN A 90 -11.37 -10.47 -0.88
N LEU A 91 -11.89 -9.42 -1.53
CA LEU A 91 -11.14 -8.21 -1.85
C LEU A 91 -10.63 -7.53 -0.57
N ARG A 92 -11.51 -7.34 0.43
CA ARG A 92 -11.16 -6.75 1.73
C ARG A 92 -10.06 -7.55 2.44
N ASN A 93 -10.23 -8.86 2.56
CA ASN A 93 -9.26 -9.75 3.20
C ASN A 93 -7.92 -9.78 2.46
N GLY A 94 -7.96 -9.66 1.13
CA GLY A 94 -6.80 -9.45 0.28
C GLY A 94 -6.04 -8.18 0.65
N ILE A 95 -6.72 -7.03 0.62
CA ILE A 95 -6.14 -5.72 0.97
C ILE A 95 -5.56 -5.74 2.38
N GLN A 96 -6.31 -6.24 3.37
CA GLN A 96 -5.83 -6.34 4.75
C GLN A 96 -4.60 -7.23 4.87
N SER A 97 -4.54 -8.32 4.11
CA SER A 97 -3.35 -9.17 4.07
C SER A 97 -2.15 -8.44 3.49
N VAL A 98 -2.35 -7.62 2.45
CA VAL A 98 -1.27 -6.82 1.82
C VAL A 98 -0.75 -5.81 2.83
N VAL A 99 -1.65 -5.10 3.50
CA VAL A 99 -1.31 -4.13 4.54
C VAL A 99 -0.50 -4.80 5.66
N ARG A 100 -0.94 -5.96 6.18
CA ARG A 100 -0.20 -6.69 7.22
C ARG A 100 1.22 -7.07 6.78
N LEU A 101 1.39 -7.50 5.54
CA LEU A 101 2.72 -7.86 5.00
C LEU A 101 3.62 -6.63 4.83
N ILE A 102 3.06 -5.50 4.37
CA ILE A 102 3.81 -4.24 4.27
C ILE A 102 4.22 -3.75 5.65
N VAL A 103 3.29 -3.72 6.60
CA VAL A 103 3.56 -3.31 7.99
C VAL A 103 4.61 -4.20 8.63
N GLY A 104 4.52 -5.52 8.47
CA GLY A 104 5.54 -6.45 8.96
C GLY A 104 6.92 -6.23 8.34
N GLY A 105 6.97 -5.93 7.03
CA GLY A 105 8.21 -5.60 6.34
C GLY A 105 8.84 -4.30 6.85
N VAL A 106 8.05 -3.23 6.99
CA VAL A 106 8.51 -1.95 7.54
C VAL A 106 8.95 -2.11 9.00
N ALA A 107 8.22 -2.87 9.81
CA ALA A 107 8.57 -3.12 11.21
C ALA A 107 9.90 -3.89 11.37
N ALA A 108 10.22 -4.78 10.43
CA ALA A 108 11.51 -5.47 10.40
C ALA A 108 12.65 -4.58 9.89
N GLU A 109 12.33 -3.58 9.06
CA GLU A 109 13.30 -2.64 8.48
C GLU A 109 13.64 -1.49 9.42
N ILE A 110 12.67 -1.01 10.19
CA ILE A 110 12.78 0.21 10.97
C ILE A 110 13.69 0.00 12.20
N PRO A 111 14.73 0.84 12.40
CA PRO A 111 15.59 0.75 13.57
C PRO A 111 14.86 1.20 14.85
N ALA A 112 15.37 0.80 16.02
CA ALA A 112 14.82 1.22 17.32
C ALA A 112 14.82 2.74 17.53
N LYS A 113 15.69 3.47 16.82
CA LYS A 113 15.73 4.94 16.81
C LYS A 113 15.57 5.41 15.37
N PHE A 114 14.50 6.14 15.11
CA PHE A 114 14.19 6.72 13.81
C PHE A 114 13.58 8.12 14.01
N GLY A 115 13.64 8.96 12.98
CA GLY A 115 13.00 10.27 12.98
C GLY A 115 11.53 10.15 12.58
N LEU A 116 10.71 11.12 12.99
CA LEU A 116 9.34 11.27 12.52
C LEU A 116 9.25 12.52 11.64
N MET A 117 8.55 12.41 10.51
CA MET A 117 8.25 13.53 9.64
C MET A 117 6.72 13.63 9.49
N LEU A 118 6.20 14.82 9.73
CA LEU A 118 4.80 15.16 9.55
C LEU A 118 4.64 15.90 8.22
N ASP A 119 3.70 15.48 7.39
CA ASP A 119 3.37 16.17 6.15
C ASP A 119 1.84 16.30 5.99
N GLY A 120 1.42 17.39 5.36
CA GLY A 120 0.02 17.71 5.14
C GLY A 120 -0.31 17.57 3.65
N PHE A 121 -1.36 16.82 3.33
CA PHE A 121 -1.86 16.71 1.96
C PHE A 121 -3.34 17.13 1.90
N SER A 122 -3.75 17.75 0.81
CA SER A 122 -5.14 18.14 0.58
C SER A 122 -5.64 17.53 -0.73
N PHE A 123 -6.79 16.89 -0.70
CA PHE A 123 -7.43 16.31 -1.87
C PHE A 123 -8.93 16.54 -1.79
N ASP A 124 -9.50 17.14 -2.84
CA ASP A 124 -10.94 17.34 -2.99
C ASP A 124 -11.65 17.91 -1.73
N SER A 125 -11.08 18.99 -1.17
CA SER A 125 -11.55 19.67 0.05
C SER A 125 -11.31 18.92 1.37
N GLU A 126 -10.79 17.70 1.33
CA GLU A 126 -10.38 16.97 2.52
C GLU A 126 -8.89 17.22 2.81
N HIS A 127 -8.60 17.65 4.03
CA HIS A 127 -7.24 17.83 4.51
C HIS A 127 -6.81 16.57 5.25
N TYR A 128 -5.57 16.15 5.05
CA TYR A 128 -4.99 14.96 5.66
C TYR A 128 -3.67 15.32 6.33
N ILE A 129 -3.43 14.71 7.48
CA ILE A 129 -2.12 14.69 8.10
C ILE A 129 -1.52 13.30 7.94
N THR A 130 -0.24 13.26 7.60
CA THR A 130 0.52 12.04 7.37
C THR A 130 1.73 12.01 8.31
N VAL A 131 2.02 10.83 8.85
CA VAL A 131 3.17 10.57 9.71
C VAL A 131 4.08 9.58 8.98
N TYR A 132 5.31 10.00 8.71
CA TYR A 132 6.35 9.17 8.13
C TYR A 132 7.42 8.83 9.16
N GLY A 133 7.96 7.61 9.09
CA GLY A 133 9.20 7.21 9.74
C GLY A 133 10.38 7.45 8.79
N CYS A 134 11.38 8.19 9.27
CA CYS A 134 12.59 8.55 8.53
C CYS A 134 13.79 7.83 9.14
N TYR A 135 14.46 7.01 8.35
CA TYR A 135 15.59 6.21 8.82
C TYR A 135 16.56 5.87 7.68
N ASN A 136 17.78 5.46 8.05
CA ASN A 136 18.74 4.93 7.10
C ASN A 136 18.66 3.40 7.09
N PHE A 137 18.41 2.82 5.92
CA PHE A 137 18.44 1.38 5.71
C PHE A 137 19.40 1.06 4.56
N ASN A 138 20.40 0.22 4.83
CA ASN A 138 21.47 -0.14 3.87
C ASN A 138 22.13 1.07 3.18
N GLY A 139 22.41 2.12 3.95
CA GLY A 139 23.06 3.35 3.44
C GLY A 139 22.16 4.26 2.62
N LYS A 140 20.84 3.98 2.53
CA LYS A 140 19.87 4.82 1.83
C LYS A 140 18.84 5.36 2.82
N ALA A 141 18.52 6.66 2.69
CA ALA A 141 17.42 7.27 3.42
C ALA A 141 16.07 6.69 2.94
N GLN A 142 15.25 6.26 3.89
CA GLN A 142 13.92 5.71 3.69
C GLN A 142 12.88 6.57 4.40
N TYR A 143 11.71 6.66 3.78
CA TYR A 143 10.56 7.42 4.25
C TYR A 143 9.33 6.51 4.17
N SER A 144 9.02 5.83 5.27
CA SER A 144 7.88 4.90 5.32
C SER A 144 6.67 5.60 5.91
N LEU A 145 5.53 5.62 5.20
CA LEU A 145 4.27 6.12 5.73
C LEU A 145 3.78 5.19 6.86
N LEU A 146 3.63 5.73 8.07
CA LEU A 146 3.20 5.00 9.26
C LEU A 146 1.71 5.19 9.54
N ALA A 147 1.22 6.41 9.38
CA ALA A 147 -0.18 6.75 9.60
C ALA A 147 -0.61 7.89 8.67
N MET A 148 -1.90 7.89 8.33
CA MET A 148 -2.58 8.98 7.63
C MET A 148 -3.97 9.11 8.23
N ALA A 149 -4.39 10.33 8.52
CA ALA A 149 -5.71 10.60 9.06
C ALA A 149 -6.29 11.87 8.43
N PRO A 150 -7.61 11.92 8.17
CA PRO A 150 -8.26 13.16 7.80
C PRO A 150 -8.21 14.14 8.98
N LEU A 151 -7.94 15.40 8.69
CA LEU A 151 -8.08 16.51 9.61
C LEU A 151 -9.54 16.90 9.68
N VAL A 152 -10.17 16.68 10.83
CA VAL A 152 -11.52 17.17 11.07
C VAL A 152 -11.41 18.68 11.24
N ALA A 153 -11.92 19.45 10.28
CA ALA A 153 -12.03 20.89 10.42
C ALA A 153 -13.03 21.21 11.54
N ASP A 154 -12.60 21.99 12.54
CA ASP A 154 -13.55 22.63 13.45
C ASP A 154 -14.16 23.84 12.70
N PRO A 155 -15.49 23.84 12.45
CA PRO A 155 -16.16 24.92 11.73
C PRO A 155 -16.01 26.31 12.40
N SER A 156 -15.47 26.38 13.62
CA SER A 156 -15.19 27.65 14.33
C SER A 156 -13.88 28.36 13.93
N THR A 157 -12.98 27.70 13.19
CA THR A 157 -11.60 28.19 12.96
C THR A 157 -11.44 29.10 11.73
N ASP A 158 -12.51 29.31 10.95
CA ASP A 158 -12.46 30.10 9.69
C ASP A 158 -12.38 31.63 9.93
N ARG A 159 -12.37 32.08 11.19
CA ARG A 159 -12.26 33.51 11.54
C ARG A 159 -10.83 34.01 11.71
N SER A 160 -9.83 33.13 11.78
CA SER A 160 -8.43 33.53 12.01
C SER A 160 -7.62 33.79 10.74
N ARG A 161 -8.17 33.50 9.55
CA ARG A 161 -7.51 33.80 8.26
C ARG A 161 -7.57 35.28 7.86
N GLN A 162 -8.36 36.11 8.53
CA GLN A 162 -8.49 37.54 8.24
C GLN A 162 -7.53 38.45 9.01
N LEU A 163 -6.74 37.94 9.96
CA LEU A 163 -5.86 38.80 10.77
C LEU A 163 -4.44 39.00 10.20
N CYS A 164 -4.08 38.30 9.13
CA CYS A 164 -2.75 38.40 8.51
C CYS A 164 -2.66 39.38 7.32
N ASP A 165 -3.78 40.00 6.93
CA ASP A 165 -3.87 40.91 5.76
C ASP A 165 -4.11 42.38 6.15
N GLU A 166 -3.55 42.86 7.27
CA GLU A 166 -3.44 44.31 7.51
C GLU A 166 -2.09 44.81 6.95
N PRO A 167 -2.06 45.60 5.86
CA PRO A 167 -0.84 46.27 5.46
C PRO A 167 -0.51 47.36 6.48
N ALA A 168 0.68 47.25 7.08
CA ALA A 168 1.28 48.30 7.89
C ALA A 168 1.56 49.54 7.01
N ASN A 169 0.56 50.39 6.84
CA ASN A 169 0.74 51.73 6.30
C ASN A 169 1.29 52.62 7.40
N GLY A 170 2.60 52.89 7.33
CA GLY A 170 3.23 53.91 8.13
C GLY A 170 4.73 53.96 7.93
N TYR A 171 5.19 54.83 7.01
CA TYR A 171 6.41 55.60 7.20
C TYR A 171 6.26 56.99 6.55
N PRO A 172 6.70 58.06 7.22
CA PRO A 172 6.67 59.42 6.67
C PRO A 172 7.97 59.74 5.92
N ASP A 173 7.85 60.54 4.86
CA ASP A 173 8.59 61.80 4.62
C ASP A 173 8.00 62.49 3.38
#